data_AF-A0A6A5YDI9-F1
#
_entry.id   AF-A0A6A5YDI9-F1
#
_cell.length_a   1.000
_cell.length_b   1.000
_cell.length_c   1.000
_cell.angle_alpha   90.00
_cell.angle_beta   90.00
_cell.angle_gamma   90.00
#
_symmetry.space_group_name_H-M   'P 1'
#
loop_
_entity.id
_entity.type
_entity.pdbx_description
1 polymer ?
#
loop_
_entity_poly.entity_id
_entity_poly.type
_entity_poly.pdbx_seq_one_letter_code
_entity_poly.pdbx_strand_id
1 'polypeptide(L)'
;IATVLRAAWAILMGVNSGGAKDVVFGSIVHGRNAPLDGIETVMGPTIAAIPVRVRFDREEPVQKLLFRVQAESSEMIPHEALGL
;
A
#
# COMPACT_ATOMS: atom_id res chain seq x y z
N ILE A 1 -9.40 6.55 0.56
CA ILE A 1 -9.60 5.90 1.89
C ILE A 1 -8.42 4.99 2.25
N ALA A 2 -8.03 4.05 1.39
CA ALA A 2 -6.92 3.12 1.65
C ALA A 2 -5.60 3.80 2.06
N THR A 3 -5.23 4.93 1.44
CA THR A 3 -4.01 5.70 1.78
C THR A 3 -3.96 6.12 3.25
N VAL A 4 -5.04 6.69 3.76
CA VAL A 4 -5.09 7.22 5.14
C VAL A 4 -4.96 6.07 6.14
N LEU A 5 -5.65 4.96 5.89
CA LEU A 5 -5.56 3.77 6.73
C LEU A 5 -4.16 3.16 6.70
N ARG A 6 -3.53 3.04 5.52
CA ARG A 6 -2.14 2.54 5.39
C ARG A 6 -1.15 3.43 6.14
N ALA A 7 -1.25 4.75 5.99
CA ALA A 7 -0.38 5.69 6.70
C ALA A 7 -0.59 5.65 8.21
N ALA A 8 -1.84 5.64 8.68
CA ALA A 8 -2.16 5.54 10.11
C ALA A 8 -1.66 4.22 10.72
N TRP A 9 -1.84 3.11 10.02
CA TRP A 9 -1.34 1.81 10.45
C TRP A 9 0.19 1.77 10.51
N ALA A 10 0.86 2.33 9.51
CA ALA A 10 2.31 2.44 9.50
C ALA A 10 2.81 3.26 10.70
N ILE A 11 2.20 4.42 10.99
CA ILE A 11 2.56 5.26 12.14
C ILE A 11 2.38 4.49 13.45
N LEU A 12 1.25 3.80 13.60
CA LEU A 12 0.98 2.98 14.79
C LEU A 12 2.06 1.92 15.00
N MET A 13 2.45 1.21 13.95
CA MET A 13 3.52 0.21 14.04
C MET A 13 4.89 0.86 14.36
N GLY A 14 5.22 1.99 13.74
CA GLY A 14 6.46 2.72 14.00
C GLY A 14 6.59 3.12 15.47
N VAL A 15 5.52 3.66 16.06
CA VAL A 15 5.48 4.04 17.48
C VAL A 15 5.59 2.82 18.39
N ASN A 16 4.85 1.75 18.11
CA ASN A 16 4.84 0.55 18.96
C ASN A 16 6.08 -0.35 18.76
N SER A 17 6.87 -0.14 17.70
CA SER A 17 8.09 -0.89 17.41
C SER A 17 9.36 -0.11 17.78
N GLY A 18 9.33 0.60 18.91
CA GLY A 18 10.49 1.33 19.43
C GLY A 18 10.90 2.55 18.59
N GLY A 19 9.97 3.17 17.86
CA GLY A 19 10.27 4.33 16.99
C GLY A 19 10.93 3.95 15.67
N ALA A 20 10.60 2.77 15.13
CA ALA A 20 11.09 2.29 13.84
C ALA A 20 10.83 3.32 12.73
N LYS A 21 11.86 3.59 11.91
CA LYS A 21 11.82 4.56 10.81
C LYS A 21 11.47 3.93 9.46
N ASP A 22 11.29 2.63 9.41
CA ASP A 22 10.95 1.88 8.20
C ASP A 22 10.10 0.70 8.63
N VAL A 23 8.87 0.63 8.13
CA VAL A 23 7.90 -0.43 8.45
C VAL A 23 7.38 -1.07 7.18
N VAL A 24 7.20 -2.39 7.22
CA VAL A 24 6.66 -3.17 6.11
C VAL A 24 5.52 -4.04 6.63
N PHE A 25 4.39 -4.05 5.93
CA PHE A 25 3.24 -4.89 6.25
C PHE A 25 2.51 -5.35 4.99
N GLY A 26 1.73 -6.42 5.10
CA GLY A 26 0.88 -6.88 3.99
C GLY A 26 -0.41 -6.08 3.88
N SER A 27 -0.80 -5.72 2.66
CA SER A 27 -2.13 -5.19 2.33
C SER A 27 -2.80 -6.13 1.34
N ILE A 28 -4.07 -6.44 1.59
CA ILE A 28 -4.89 -7.17 0.63
C ILE A 28 -5.47 -6.18 -0.39
N VAL A 29 -5.37 -6.50 -1.67
CA VAL A 29 -5.96 -5.74 -2.78
C VAL A 29 -6.82 -6.65 -3.64
N HIS A 30 -7.81 -6.07 -4.31
CA HIS A 30 -8.72 -6.84 -5.16
C HIS A 30 -8.07 -7.30 -6.47
N GLY A 31 -6.90 -6.73 -6.83
CA GLY A 31 -6.11 -7.03 -8.04
C GLY A 31 -6.86 -6.86 -9.36
N ARG A 32 -7.84 -5.95 -9.39
CA ARG A 32 -8.66 -5.65 -10.58
C ARG A 32 -8.22 -4.39 -11.33
N ASN A 33 -7.11 -3.78 -10.92
CA ASN A 33 -6.57 -2.59 -11.57
C ASN A 33 -5.67 -2.92 -12.78
N ALA A 34 -5.59 -4.19 -13.19
CA ALA A 34 -4.81 -4.59 -14.36
C ALA A 34 -5.46 -4.09 -15.66
N PRO A 35 -4.67 -3.71 -16.69
CA PRO A 35 -5.17 -3.28 -17.99
C PRO A 35 -5.64 -4.49 -18.83
N LEU A 36 -6.63 -5.24 -18.32
CA LEU A 36 -7.24 -6.39 -18.97
C LEU A 36 -8.73 -6.12 -19.18
N ASP A 37 -9.18 -6.23 -20.42
CA ASP A 37 -10.60 -6.07 -20.75
C ASP A 37 -11.45 -7.08 -19.97
N GLY A 38 -12.49 -6.56 -19.29
CA GLY A 38 -13.41 -7.38 -18.50
C GLY A 38 -12.89 -7.79 -17.12
N ILE A 39 -11.73 -7.30 -16.66
CA ILE A 39 -11.13 -7.64 -15.34
C ILE A 39 -12.10 -7.48 -14.16
N GLU A 40 -13.01 -6.50 -14.25
CA GLU A 40 -14.03 -6.25 -13.22
C GLU A 40 -15.06 -7.38 -13.08
N THR A 41 -15.20 -8.21 -14.12
CA THR A 41 -16.22 -9.27 -14.23
C THR A 41 -15.64 -10.67 -14.41
N VAL A 42 -14.31 -10.80 -14.48
CA VAL A 42 -13.63 -12.09 -14.63
C VAL A 42 -13.96 -13.00 -13.44
N MET A 43 -14.34 -14.24 -13.76
CA MET A 43 -14.41 -15.33 -12.78
C MET A 43 -13.01 -15.92 -12.57
N GLY A 44 -12.44 -15.71 -11.38
CA GLY A 44 -11.12 -16.21 -10.98
C GLY A 44 -10.57 -15.46 -9.76
N PRO A 45 -9.51 -15.99 -9.11
CA PRO A 45 -8.87 -15.29 -8.00
C PRO A 45 -8.12 -14.06 -8.53
N THR A 46 -8.66 -12.87 -8.27
CA THR A 46 -7.98 -11.60 -8.55
C THR A 46 -7.34 -11.00 -7.30
N ILE A 47 -7.63 -11.53 -6.12
CA ILE A 47 -7.11 -11.02 -4.85
C ILE A 47 -5.60 -11.24 -4.74
N ALA A 48 -4.87 -10.23 -4.29
CA ALA A 48 -3.43 -10.31 -4.08
C ALA A 48 -3.03 -9.72 -2.72
N ALA A 49 -1.98 -10.28 -2.13
CA ALA A 49 -1.33 -9.74 -0.95
C ALA A 49 -0.08 -8.99 -1.39
N ILE A 50 -0.06 -7.67 -1.18
CA ILE A 50 1.07 -6.82 -1.58
C ILE A 50 1.81 -6.29 -0.34
N PRO A 51 3.14 -6.16 -0.41
CA PRO A 51 3.89 -5.48 0.63
C PRO A 51 3.68 -3.96 0.52
N VAL A 52 3.35 -3.33 1.65
CA VAL A 52 3.35 -1.87 1.80
C VAL A 52 4.52 -1.51 2.70
N ARG A 53 5.47 -0.74 2.15
CA ARG A 53 6.63 -0.23 2.89
C ARG A 53 6.47 1.25 3.11
N VAL A 54 6.63 1.71 4.35
CA VAL A 54 6.59 3.14 4.69
C VAL A 54 7.85 3.48 5.48
N ARG A 55 8.67 4.36 4.92
CA ARG A 55 9.78 5.02 5.63
C ARG A 55 9.29 6.30 6.27
N PHE A 56 9.78 6.64 7.46
CA PHE A 56 9.44 7.87 8.16
C PHE A 56 10.63 8.81 8.16
N ASP A 57 10.36 10.06 7.79
CA ASP A 57 11.22 11.20 8.06
C ASP A 57 10.54 12.05 9.15
N ARG A 58 11.29 12.39 10.21
CA ARG A 58 10.73 13.14 11.36
C ARG A 58 10.42 14.58 11.00
N GLU A 59 11.07 15.12 9.97
CA GLU A 59 10.84 16.48 9.48
C GLU A 59 9.75 16.52 8.39
N GLU A 60 9.27 15.36 7.94
CA GLU A 60 8.23 15.26 6.92
C GLU A 60 6.84 15.56 7.51
N PRO A 61 6.10 16.57 6.98
CA PRO A 61 4.72 16.80 7.37
C PRO A 61 3.85 15.59 7.01
N VAL A 62 2.85 15.27 7.84
CA VAL A 62 1.92 14.15 7.61
C VAL A 62 1.24 14.22 6.23
N GLN A 63 0.97 15.42 5.73
CA GLN A 63 0.42 15.62 4.39
C GLN A 63 1.33 15.06 3.30
N LYS A 64 2.64 15.31 3.41
CA LYS A 64 3.64 14.83 2.46
C LYS A 64 3.81 13.31 2.54
N LEU A 65 3.78 12.76 3.77
CA LEU A 65 3.72 11.32 3.98
C LEU A 65 2.49 10.68 3.29
N LEU A 66 1.31 11.27 3.43
CA LEU A 66 0.09 10.78 2.78
C LEU A 66 0.18 10.82 1.26
N PHE A 67 0.73 11.90 0.69
CA PHE A 67 0.96 11.99 -0.76
C PHE A 67 1.92 10.91 -1.25
N ARG A 68 3.00 10.66 -0.50
CA ARG A 68 3.96 9.62 -0.85
C ARG A 68 3.37 8.21 -0.78
N VAL A 69 2.64 7.88 0.30
CA VAL A 69 1.95 6.58 0.42
C VAL A 69 0.92 6.40 -0.69
N GLN A 70 0.24 7.46 -1.14
CA GLN A 70 -0.68 7.41 -2.27
C GLN A 70 0.06 7.19 -3.60
N ALA A 71 1.16 7.90 -3.83
CA ALA A 71 1.99 7.75 -5.02
C ALA A 71 2.56 6.33 -5.13
N GLU A 72 3.18 5.84 -4.06
CA GLU A 72 3.71 4.47 -3.95
C GLU A 72 2.58 3.44 -4.17
N SER A 73 1.37 3.67 -3.63
CA SER A 73 0.21 2.80 -3.90
C SER A 73 -0.19 2.76 -5.37
N SER A 74 -0.03 3.87 -6.10
CA SER A 74 -0.40 3.96 -7.51
C SER A 74 0.68 3.33 -8.40
N GLU A 75 1.96 3.51 -8.04
CA GLU A 75 3.10 2.87 -8.70
C GLU A 75 3.10 1.35 -8.53
N MET A 76 2.51 0.83 -7.45
CA MET A 76 2.35 -0.61 -7.24
C MET A 76 1.28 -1.26 -8.12
N ILE A 77 0.27 -0.50 -8.61
CA ILE A 77 -0.87 -1.04 -9.37
C ILE A 77 -0.45 -1.99 -10.51
N PRO A 78 0.51 -1.62 -11.39
CA PRO A 78 0.93 -2.49 -12.49
C PRO A 78 1.62 -3.78 -12.02
N HIS A 79 1.99 -3.87 -10.74
CA HIS A 79 2.77 -4.96 -10.15
C HIS A 79 2.00 -5.81 -9.16
N GLU A 80 0.72 -5.51 -8.87
CA GLU A 80 -0.08 -6.25 -7.87
C GLU A 80 -0.23 -7.74 -8.21
N ALA A 81 -0.12 -8.12 -9.49
CA ALA A 81 -0.24 -9.50 -9.96
C ALA A 81 1.11 -10.25 -10.08
N LEU A 82 2.25 -9.60 -9.82
CA LEU A 82 3.57 -10.23 -9.85
C LEU A 82 3.76 -11.07 -8.58
N GLY A 83 3.30 -12.32 -8.62
CA GLY A 83 3.39 -13.26 -7.49
C GLY A 83 2.25 -14.28 -7.40
N LEU A 84 1.25 -14.19 -8.27
CA LEU A 84 0.26 -15.26 -8.51
C LEU A 84 0.85 -16.40 -9.33
#